data_AF-A0A7W8BSC6-F1
#
_entry.id   AF-A0A7W8BSC6-F1
#
_cell.length_a   1.000
_cell.length_b   1.000
_cell.length_c   1.000
_cell.angle_alpha   90.00
_cell.angle_beta   90.00
_cell.angle_gamma   90.00
#
_symmetry.space_group_name_H-M   'P 1'
#
loop_
_entity.id
_entity.type
_entity.pdbx_description
1 polymer ?
#
loop_
_entity_poly.entity_id
_entity_poly.type
_entity_poly.pdbx_seq_one_letter_code
_entity_poly.pdbx_strand_id
1 'polypeptide(L)'
;MPDWTYHPLRGPAAAVLGERRSQRTALRLLASIGSRPAGARLIARAFGHRHPPRHLAGDLAGAPVTVRLGISVPPSLAREAVRAMPPLGAGVVEVGLVSAADVRTVREAAAGRSIPLVVRARDPETEAALEPHVDGFTGSDDPHVVRVSDPSVTAAAAALEVPGTVVLARPGVLVEAGPGWFARVTEAATPTEPAPALRDVGRDPRRWPAW
;
A
#
# COMPACT_ATOMS: atom_id res chain seq x y z
N MET A 1 14.97 21.03 7.79
CA MET A 1 14.68 20.62 6.38
C MET A 1 13.45 21.38 5.94
N PRO A 2 13.40 21.96 4.73
CA PRO A 2 12.31 22.88 4.42
C PRO A 2 10.98 22.14 4.16
N ASP A 3 9.93 22.64 4.79
CA ASP A 3 8.59 22.08 5.00
C ASP A 3 7.61 22.25 3.82
N TRP A 4 8.02 21.91 2.59
CA TRP A 4 7.24 22.25 1.39
C TRP A 4 6.42 21.10 0.77
N THR A 5 6.32 19.93 1.41
CA THR A 5 5.47 18.84 0.89
C THR A 5 4.11 18.81 1.58
N TYR A 6 3.24 19.67 1.08
CA TYR A 6 1.79 19.47 0.98
C TYR A 6 0.99 19.40 2.27
N HIS A 7 0.51 20.59 2.64
CA HIS A 7 -0.80 20.83 3.24
C HIS A 7 -1.83 19.77 2.79
N PRO A 8 -2.59 19.15 3.72
CA PRO A 8 -3.70 18.29 3.35
C PRO A 8 -4.70 19.13 2.55
N LEU A 9 -5.12 18.64 1.38
CA LEU A 9 -6.24 19.19 0.62
C LEU A 9 -7.56 18.90 1.38
N ARG A 10 -7.70 19.51 2.56
CA ARG A 10 -8.93 19.53 3.35
C ARG A 10 -9.78 20.72 2.87
N GLY A 11 -10.82 20.39 2.10
CA GLY A 11 -12.00 21.23 1.79
C GLY A 11 -11.89 22.03 0.49
N PRO A 12 -12.98 22.26 -0.30
CA PRO A 12 -14.41 21.92 -0.16
C PRO A 12 -14.91 20.94 -1.26
N ALA A 13 -14.02 20.25 -1.98
CA ALA A 13 -14.42 19.36 -3.07
C ALA A 13 -15.14 18.07 -2.59
N ALA A 14 -14.78 17.58 -1.39
CA ALA A 14 -15.41 16.41 -0.77
C ALA A 14 -16.90 16.65 -0.43
N ALA A 15 -17.28 17.90 -0.14
CA ALA A 15 -18.65 18.26 0.23
C ALA A 15 -19.57 18.44 -1.00
N VAL A 16 -19.02 18.80 -2.17
CA VAL A 16 -19.81 19.14 -3.37
C VAL A 16 -19.92 17.97 -4.37
N LEU A 17 -18.95 17.04 -4.39
CA LEU A 17 -18.94 15.95 -5.39
C LEU A 17 -19.32 14.57 -4.83
N GLY A 18 -19.56 14.45 -3.53
CA GLY A 18 -19.77 13.16 -2.87
C GLY A 18 -18.45 12.40 -2.70
N GLU A 19 -18.27 11.84 -1.51
CA GLU A 19 -17.04 11.19 -1.06
C GLU A 19 -16.53 10.11 -2.04
N ARG A 20 -17.46 9.31 -2.60
CA ARG A 20 -17.14 8.28 -3.61
C ARG A 20 -16.58 8.83 -4.92
N ARG A 21 -17.07 9.99 -5.40
CA ARG A 21 -16.56 10.58 -6.67
C ARG A 21 -15.22 11.25 -6.43
N SER A 22 -15.02 11.87 -5.27
CA SER A 22 -13.73 12.49 -4.89
C SER A 22 -12.64 11.43 -4.75
N GLN A 23 -12.94 10.31 -4.09
CA GLN A 23 -12.01 9.19 -3.93
C GLN A 23 -11.66 8.53 -5.27
N ARG A 24 -12.67 8.31 -6.14
CA ARG A 24 -12.46 7.83 -7.51
C ARG A 24 -11.63 8.81 -8.33
N THR A 25 -11.81 10.11 -8.16
CA THR A 25 -11.05 11.14 -8.86
C THR A 25 -9.61 11.22 -8.35
N ALA A 26 -9.39 11.16 -7.04
CA ALA A 26 -8.06 11.12 -6.43
C ALA A 26 -7.27 9.88 -6.87
N LEU A 27 -7.90 8.70 -6.85
CA LEU A 27 -7.27 7.47 -7.32
C LEU A 27 -7.06 7.45 -8.83
N ARG A 28 -8.00 7.97 -9.63
CA ARG A 28 -7.78 8.15 -11.07
C ARG A 28 -6.66 9.14 -11.36
N LEU A 29 -6.54 10.21 -10.57
CA LEU A 29 -5.45 11.18 -10.68
C LEU A 29 -4.11 10.49 -10.36
N LEU A 30 -4.03 9.78 -9.23
CA LEU A 30 -2.86 9.00 -8.83
C LEU A 30 -2.50 7.93 -9.87
N ALA A 31 -3.49 7.20 -10.39
CA ALA A 31 -3.30 6.20 -11.43
C ALA A 31 -2.89 6.82 -12.76
N SER A 32 -3.43 8.00 -13.12
CA SER A 32 -3.03 8.72 -14.34
C SER A 32 -1.62 9.30 -14.27
N ILE A 33 -1.14 9.63 -13.06
CA ILE A 33 0.22 10.10 -12.82
C ILE A 33 1.18 8.91 -12.78
N GLY A 34 0.82 7.83 -12.08
CA GLY A 34 1.62 6.62 -11.94
C GLY A 34 1.68 5.73 -13.20
N SER A 35 0.68 5.79 -14.09
CA SER A 35 0.64 4.96 -15.32
C SER A 35 1.41 5.53 -16.50
N ARG A 36 1.92 6.77 -16.41
CA ARG A 36 2.79 7.34 -17.45
C ARG A 36 4.24 6.95 -17.16
N PRO A 37 5.03 6.47 -18.14
CA PRO A 37 6.41 6.05 -17.92
C PRO A 37 7.30 7.16 -17.34
N ALA A 38 7.01 8.43 -17.63
CA ALA A 38 7.66 9.58 -17.01
C ALA A 38 7.24 9.78 -15.54
N GLY A 39 5.96 9.62 -15.20
CA GLY A 39 5.44 9.76 -13.84
C GLY A 39 5.80 8.58 -12.94
N ALA A 40 5.77 7.35 -13.46
CA ALA A 40 6.31 6.16 -12.80
C ALA A 40 7.81 6.32 -12.51
N ARG A 41 8.60 6.86 -13.46
CA ARG A 41 10.02 7.19 -13.23
C ARG A 41 10.22 8.35 -12.26
N LEU A 42 9.31 9.31 -12.18
CA LEU A 42 9.40 10.44 -11.25
C LEU A 42 9.04 10.01 -9.82
N ILE A 43 8.01 9.16 -9.67
CA ILE A 43 7.67 8.48 -8.40
C ILE A 43 8.79 7.50 -8.02
N ALA A 44 9.30 6.67 -8.94
CA ALA A 44 10.44 5.80 -8.67
C ALA A 44 11.75 6.57 -8.45
N ARG A 45 11.91 7.81 -8.91
CA ARG A 45 13.05 8.65 -8.53
C ARG A 45 12.85 9.32 -7.18
N ALA A 46 11.62 9.72 -6.86
CA ALA A 46 11.26 10.33 -5.57
C ALA A 46 11.15 9.29 -4.42
N PHE A 47 10.81 8.04 -4.73
CA PHE A 47 10.51 6.96 -3.78
C PHE A 47 11.26 5.64 -4.04
N GLY A 48 11.78 5.41 -5.25
CA GLY A 48 12.24 4.11 -5.74
C GLY A 48 13.72 3.77 -5.51
N HIS A 49 14.36 4.33 -4.49
CA HIS A 49 15.61 3.79 -3.95
C HIS A 49 15.41 2.88 -2.74
N ARG A 50 14.15 2.59 -2.36
CA ARG A 50 13.86 1.74 -1.19
C ARG A 50 13.44 0.36 -1.65
N HIS A 51 14.38 -0.58 -1.64
CA HIS A 51 14.02 -1.99 -1.54
C HIS A 51 13.29 -2.16 -0.20
N PRO A 52 12.03 -2.64 -0.19
CA PRO A 52 11.35 -2.87 1.07
C PRO A 52 12.21 -3.80 1.95
N PRO A 53 12.33 -3.49 3.26
CA PRO A 53 13.12 -4.28 4.17
C PRO A 53 12.70 -5.75 4.14
N ARG A 54 13.65 -6.68 4.09
CA ARG A 54 13.34 -8.13 3.99
C ARG A 54 12.48 -8.64 5.14
N HIS A 55 12.58 -8.03 6.33
CA HIS A 55 11.78 -8.42 7.50
C HIS A 55 10.30 -8.03 7.39
N LEU A 56 9.97 -7.12 6.47
CA LEU A 56 8.58 -6.76 6.18
C LEU A 56 8.00 -7.59 5.04
N ALA A 57 8.78 -8.43 4.35
CA ALA A 57 8.22 -9.40 3.40
C ALA A 57 7.35 -10.44 4.13
N GLY A 58 6.49 -11.13 3.39
CA GLY A 58 5.63 -12.15 3.99
C GLY A 58 4.72 -12.81 2.96
N ASP A 59 3.56 -13.24 3.45
CA ASP A 59 2.54 -13.92 2.67
C ASP A 59 1.16 -13.32 2.99
N LEU A 60 0.27 -13.31 2.01
CA LEU A 60 -1.15 -13.04 2.20
C LEU A 60 -1.96 -14.07 1.42
N ALA A 61 -2.73 -14.90 2.13
CA ALA A 61 -3.58 -15.94 1.53
C ALA A 61 -2.82 -16.91 0.60
N GLY A 62 -1.58 -17.26 0.95
CA GLY A 62 -0.70 -18.11 0.14
C GLY A 62 0.03 -17.38 -0.99
N ALA A 63 -0.21 -16.09 -1.17
CA ALA A 63 0.49 -15.25 -2.12
C ALA A 63 1.70 -14.56 -1.46
N PRO A 64 2.93 -14.77 -1.98
CA PRO A 64 4.11 -14.07 -1.47
C PRO A 64 4.01 -12.56 -1.73
N VAL A 65 4.24 -11.75 -0.70
CA VAL A 65 4.23 -10.28 -0.79
C VAL A 65 5.61 -9.71 -0.47
N THR A 66 6.04 -8.72 -1.26
CA THR A 66 7.34 -8.05 -1.07
C THR A 66 7.39 -7.20 0.19
N VAL A 67 6.22 -6.73 0.63
CA VAL A 67 6.02 -6.04 1.91
C VAL A 67 4.59 -6.35 2.40
N ARG A 68 4.43 -6.65 3.68
CA ARG A 68 3.15 -6.93 4.37
C ARG A 68 2.29 -5.66 4.54
N LEU A 69 2.36 -4.74 3.58
CA LEU A 69 1.68 -3.46 3.58
C LEU A 69 1.05 -3.25 2.20
N GLY A 70 -0.23 -2.94 2.15
CA GLY A 70 -0.98 -2.84 0.90
C GLY A 70 -2.19 -1.94 0.98
N ILE A 71 -3.08 -2.06 -0.01
CA ILE A 71 -4.33 -1.32 -0.06
C ILE A 71 -5.51 -2.28 -0.22
N SER A 72 -6.64 -1.96 0.41
CA SER A 72 -7.94 -2.60 0.17
C SER A 72 -8.85 -1.64 -0.58
N VAL A 73 -9.33 -2.04 -1.76
CA VAL A 73 -10.13 -1.20 -2.66
C VAL A 73 -11.42 -1.91 -3.10
N PRO A 74 -12.49 -1.16 -3.43
CA PRO A 74 -13.65 -1.75 -4.07
C PRO A 74 -13.34 -2.17 -5.52
N PRO A 75 -14.14 -3.09 -6.11
CA PRO A 75 -13.93 -3.60 -7.48
C PRO A 75 -13.75 -2.51 -8.54
N SER A 76 -14.53 -1.43 -8.42
CA SER A 76 -14.50 -0.29 -9.35
C SER A 76 -13.15 0.47 -9.43
N LEU A 77 -12.21 0.17 -8.52
CA LEU A 77 -10.89 0.79 -8.41
C LEU A 77 -9.74 -0.23 -8.54
N ALA A 78 -10.05 -1.50 -8.77
CA ALA A 78 -9.05 -2.58 -8.79
C ALA A 78 -7.96 -2.35 -9.83
N ARG A 79 -8.35 -1.99 -11.06
CA ARG A 79 -7.42 -1.79 -12.17
C ARG A 79 -6.48 -0.61 -11.94
N GLU A 80 -7.00 0.48 -11.40
CA GLU A 80 -6.21 1.66 -11.02
C GLU A 80 -5.23 1.33 -9.89
N ALA A 81 -5.68 0.61 -8.86
CA ALA A 81 -4.85 0.24 -7.70
C ALA A 81 -3.68 -0.66 -8.11
N VAL A 82 -3.95 -1.75 -8.85
CA VAL A 82 -2.91 -2.69 -9.32
C VAL A 82 -1.79 -1.99 -10.10
N ARG A 83 -2.12 -0.93 -10.84
CA ARG A 83 -1.14 -0.16 -11.63
C ARG A 83 -0.41 0.91 -10.83
N ALA A 84 -1.11 1.57 -9.91
CA ALA A 84 -0.61 2.78 -9.25
C ALA A 84 0.15 2.50 -7.95
N MET A 85 -0.20 1.42 -7.25
CA MET A 85 0.28 1.14 -5.89
C MET A 85 1.70 0.58 -5.78
N PRO A 86 2.19 -0.28 -6.71
CA PRO A 86 3.55 -0.83 -6.60
C PRO A 86 4.65 0.23 -6.43
N PRO A 87 4.72 1.30 -7.26
CA PRO A 87 5.76 2.32 -7.10
C PRO A 87 5.58 3.20 -5.86
N LEU A 88 4.42 3.13 -5.19
CA LEU A 88 4.17 3.82 -3.92
C LEU A 88 4.60 2.99 -2.70
N GLY A 89 5.05 1.74 -2.89
CA GLY A 89 5.51 0.87 -1.82
C GLY A 89 4.45 -0.09 -1.28
N ALA A 90 3.33 -0.28 -1.97
CA ALA A 90 2.43 -1.38 -1.66
C ALA A 90 3.01 -2.72 -2.15
N GLY A 91 2.91 -3.75 -1.31
CA GLY A 91 3.28 -5.13 -1.65
C GLY A 91 2.11 -6.01 -2.08
N VAL A 92 0.87 -5.54 -1.86
CA VAL A 92 -0.35 -6.26 -2.26
C VAL A 92 -1.53 -5.32 -2.48
N VAL A 93 -2.46 -5.72 -3.36
CA VAL A 93 -3.78 -5.10 -3.52
C VAL A 93 -4.84 -6.13 -3.14
N GLU A 94 -5.68 -5.78 -2.18
CA GLU A 94 -6.93 -6.51 -1.91
C GLU A 94 -8.08 -5.82 -2.64
N VAL A 95 -8.93 -6.61 -3.29
CA VAL A 95 -10.21 -6.14 -3.84
C VAL A 95 -11.35 -6.74 -3.04
N GLY A 96 -12.21 -5.92 -2.46
CA GLY A 96 -13.31 -6.42 -1.65
C GLY A 96 -14.32 -5.36 -1.22
N LEU A 97 -15.58 -5.73 -0.95
CA LEU A 97 -16.19 -7.06 -1.16
C LEU A 97 -16.55 -7.27 -2.64
N VAL A 98 -16.22 -8.43 -3.20
CA VAL A 98 -16.47 -8.79 -4.60
C VAL A 98 -17.69 -9.70 -4.72
N SER A 99 -18.61 -9.34 -5.60
CA SER A 99 -19.77 -10.18 -5.96
C SER A 99 -19.65 -10.75 -7.37
N ALA A 100 -20.56 -11.65 -7.75
CA ALA A 100 -20.64 -12.19 -9.11
C ALA A 100 -20.65 -11.10 -10.21
N ALA A 101 -21.29 -9.94 -9.95
CA ALA A 101 -21.35 -8.81 -10.89
C ALA A 101 -19.98 -8.15 -11.15
N ASP A 102 -19.03 -8.33 -10.23
CA ASP A 102 -17.73 -7.69 -10.26
C ASP A 102 -16.65 -8.58 -10.92
N VAL A 103 -16.94 -9.87 -11.13
CA VAL A 103 -15.97 -10.88 -11.62
C VAL A 103 -15.24 -10.41 -12.87
N ARG A 104 -15.97 -9.89 -13.87
CA ARG A 104 -15.34 -9.37 -15.10
C ARG A 104 -14.35 -8.24 -14.81
N THR A 105 -14.73 -7.29 -13.96
CA THR A 105 -13.89 -6.15 -13.58
C THR A 105 -12.62 -6.61 -12.88
N VAL A 106 -12.72 -7.59 -11.98
CA VAL A 106 -11.56 -8.12 -11.24
C VAL A 106 -10.65 -8.90 -12.18
N ARG A 107 -11.19 -9.75 -13.06
CA ARG A 107 -10.39 -10.47 -14.08
C ARG A 107 -9.60 -9.52 -14.97
N GLU A 108 -10.22 -8.43 -15.41
CA GLU A 108 -9.55 -7.39 -16.21
C GLU A 108 -8.46 -6.65 -15.43
N ALA A 109 -8.65 -6.43 -14.13
CA ALA A 109 -7.64 -5.83 -13.26
C ALA A 109 -6.46 -6.78 -13.00
N ALA A 110 -6.75 -8.08 -12.88
CA ALA A 110 -5.76 -9.12 -12.63
C ALA A 110 -4.84 -9.36 -13.84
N ALA A 111 -5.32 -9.10 -15.05
CA ALA A 111 -4.57 -9.28 -16.29
C ALA A 111 -3.35 -8.35 -16.38
N GLY A 112 -2.15 -8.94 -16.44
CA GLY A 112 -0.89 -8.19 -16.58
C GLY A 112 -0.50 -7.39 -15.33
N ARG A 113 -0.96 -7.82 -14.15
CA ARG A 113 -0.57 -7.20 -12.87
C ARG A 113 0.91 -7.43 -12.56
N SER A 114 1.52 -6.47 -11.85
CA SER A 114 2.91 -6.55 -11.36
C SER A 114 3.00 -6.66 -9.84
N ILE A 115 1.86 -6.87 -9.17
CA ILE A 115 1.71 -6.92 -7.73
C ILE A 115 0.65 -7.99 -7.41
N PRO A 116 0.82 -8.75 -6.32
CA PRO A 116 -0.20 -9.68 -5.86
C PRO A 116 -1.57 -8.99 -5.72
N LEU A 117 -2.58 -9.66 -6.26
CA LEU A 117 -3.99 -9.27 -6.22
C LEU A 117 -4.75 -10.36 -5.47
N VAL A 118 -5.21 -10.04 -4.27
CA VAL A 118 -6.06 -10.92 -3.47
C VAL A 118 -7.50 -10.42 -3.46
N VAL A 119 -8.45 -11.32 -3.26
CA VAL A 119 -9.87 -10.99 -3.29
C VAL A 119 -10.56 -11.34 -1.98
N ARG A 120 -11.43 -10.45 -1.52
CA ARG A 120 -12.43 -10.77 -0.51
C ARG A 120 -13.77 -10.99 -1.21
N ALA A 121 -14.06 -12.26 -1.52
CA ALA A 121 -15.29 -12.67 -2.18
C ALA A 121 -16.49 -12.64 -1.21
N ARG A 122 -17.69 -12.43 -1.74
CA ARG A 122 -18.93 -12.46 -0.97
C ARG A 122 -19.48 -13.87 -0.77
N ASP A 123 -19.17 -14.77 -1.71
CA ASP A 123 -19.71 -16.11 -1.78
C ASP A 123 -18.71 -17.06 -2.49
N PRO A 124 -18.79 -18.38 -2.23
CA PRO A 124 -17.87 -19.37 -2.81
C PRO A 124 -17.95 -19.49 -4.34
N GLU A 125 -19.09 -19.14 -4.94
CA GLU A 125 -19.24 -19.18 -6.41
C GLU A 125 -18.40 -18.09 -7.07
N THR A 126 -18.39 -16.89 -6.48
CA THR A 126 -17.52 -15.78 -6.90
C THR A 126 -16.04 -16.13 -6.70
N GLU A 127 -15.71 -16.83 -5.62
CA GLU A 127 -14.35 -17.32 -5.35
C GLU A 127 -13.89 -18.31 -6.43
N ALA A 128 -14.67 -19.36 -6.70
CA ALA A 128 -14.38 -20.34 -7.76
C ALA A 128 -14.26 -19.68 -9.15
N ALA A 129 -15.06 -18.66 -9.44
CA ALA A 129 -14.98 -17.91 -10.68
C ALA A 129 -13.71 -17.06 -10.81
N LEU A 130 -13.02 -16.72 -9.71
CA LEU A 130 -11.83 -15.87 -9.70
C LEU A 130 -10.53 -16.62 -9.41
N GLU A 131 -10.60 -17.82 -8.86
CA GLU A 131 -9.45 -18.64 -8.47
C GLU A 131 -8.35 -18.75 -9.54
N PRO A 132 -8.66 -18.93 -10.85
CA PRO A 132 -7.62 -19.03 -11.87
C PRO A 132 -6.93 -17.69 -12.20
N HIS A 133 -7.41 -16.57 -11.67
CA HIS A 133 -7.04 -15.24 -12.10
C HIS A 133 -6.33 -14.42 -11.02
N VAL A 134 -6.54 -14.73 -9.75
CA VAL A 134 -6.05 -13.96 -8.59
C VAL A 134 -5.04 -14.77 -7.80
N ASP A 135 -4.32 -14.12 -6.88
CA ASP A 135 -3.24 -14.78 -6.14
C ASP A 135 -3.71 -15.44 -4.83
N GLY A 136 -4.91 -15.09 -4.35
CA GLY A 136 -5.48 -15.69 -3.16
C GLY A 136 -6.78 -15.01 -2.71
N PHE A 137 -7.37 -15.57 -1.65
CA PHE A 137 -8.62 -15.09 -1.07
C PHE A 137 -8.47 -14.82 0.43
N THR A 138 -8.97 -13.67 0.86
CA THR A 138 -8.96 -13.29 2.29
C THR A 138 -10.37 -13.37 2.86
N GLY A 139 -10.49 -13.85 4.10
CA GLY A 139 -11.73 -13.78 4.86
C GLY A 139 -12.04 -12.36 5.37
N SER A 140 -13.31 -12.12 5.71
CA SER A 140 -13.69 -10.90 6.45
C SER A 140 -13.10 -10.90 7.86
N ASP A 141 -13.00 -12.07 8.47
CA ASP A 141 -12.55 -12.28 9.86
C ASP A 141 -11.13 -12.83 9.95
N ASP A 142 -10.32 -12.66 8.90
CA ASP A 142 -8.91 -13.07 8.92
C ASP A 142 -8.13 -12.24 9.96
N PRO A 143 -7.65 -12.84 11.06
CA PRO A 143 -6.98 -12.11 12.14
C PRO A 143 -5.62 -11.56 11.72
N HIS A 144 -5.04 -12.06 10.62
CA HIS A 144 -3.77 -11.60 10.10
C HIS A 144 -3.92 -10.43 9.13
N VAL A 145 -5.15 -9.99 8.82
CA VAL A 145 -5.40 -8.90 7.87
C VAL A 145 -6.04 -7.69 8.56
N VAL A 146 -5.22 -6.67 8.81
CA VAL A 146 -5.66 -5.42 9.46
C VAL A 146 -5.99 -4.37 8.41
N ARG A 147 -7.27 -4.08 8.21
CA ARG A 147 -7.76 -3.07 7.25
C ARG A 147 -7.92 -1.72 7.95
N VAL A 148 -6.98 -0.80 7.73
CA VAL A 148 -6.94 0.49 8.43
C VAL A 148 -7.69 1.58 7.67
N SER A 149 -8.49 2.37 8.40
CA SER A 149 -9.14 3.58 7.88
C SER A 149 -8.55 4.86 8.48
N ASP A 150 -7.86 4.73 9.61
CA ASP A 150 -7.14 5.81 10.28
C ASP A 150 -5.73 5.98 9.65
N PRO A 151 -5.27 7.22 9.41
CA PRO A 151 -3.98 7.48 8.79
C PRO A 151 -2.75 7.33 9.70
N SER A 152 -2.91 6.91 10.96
CA SER A 152 -1.81 6.79 11.92
C SER A 152 -0.70 5.85 11.44
N VAL A 153 0.45 6.45 11.15
CA VAL A 153 1.67 5.73 10.76
C VAL A 153 2.16 4.82 11.89
N THR A 154 2.13 5.31 13.13
CA THR A 154 2.58 4.55 14.31
C THR A 154 1.71 3.33 14.56
N ALA A 155 0.39 3.45 14.44
CA ALA A 155 -0.51 2.31 14.63
C ALA A 155 -0.32 1.25 13.54
N ALA A 156 -0.17 1.67 12.28
CA ALA A 156 0.13 0.76 11.18
C ALA A 156 1.49 0.07 11.34
N ALA A 157 2.52 0.80 11.78
CA ALA A 157 3.84 0.22 12.04
C ALA A 157 3.81 -0.79 13.19
N ALA A 158 3.12 -0.47 14.30
CA ALA A 158 2.94 -1.40 15.42
C ALA A 158 2.21 -2.68 14.99
N ALA A 159 1.21 -2.58 14.11
CA ALA A 159 0.54 -3.77 13.56
C ALA A 159 1.49 -4.65 12.72
N LEU A 160 2.46 -4.05 12.01
CA LEU A 160 3.47 -4.78 11.23
C LEU A 160 4.51 -5.51 12.10
N GLU A 161 4.70 -5.09 13.35
CA GLU A 161 5.58 -5.79 14.30
C GLU A 161 5.07 -7.18 14.63
N VAL A 162 3.74 -7.39 14.61
CA VAL A 162 3.14 -8.72 14.78
C VAL A 162 3.50 -9.59 13.57
N PRO A 163 4.23 -10.71 13.76
CA PRO A 163 4.61 -11.59 12.65
C PRO A 163 3.38 -12.10 11.89
N GLY A 164 3.48 -12.14 10.57
CA GLY A 164 2.39 -12.60 9.68
C GLY A 164 1.25 -11.60 9.48
N THR A 165 1.18 -10.51 10.25
CA THR A 165 0.14 -9.49 10.04
C THR A 165 0.41 -8.67 8.78
N VAL A 166 -0.62 -8.49 7.97
CA VAL A 166 -0.64 -7.64 6.78
C VAL A 166 -1.57 -6.46 7.02
N VAL A 167 -1.05 -5.25 6.77
CA VAL A 167 -1.79 -4.00 6.93
C VAL A 167 -2.29 -3.52 5.57
N LEU A 168 -3.59 -3.32 5.44
CA LEU A 168 -4.24 -2.84 4.22
C LEU A 168 -4.90 -1.48 4.44
N ALA A 169 -4.36 -0.44 3.83
CA ALA A 169 -4.97 0.87 3.87
C ALA A 169 -6.28 0.88 3.08
N ARG A 170 -7.34 1.49 3.62
CA ARG A 170 -8.49 1.91 2.81
C ARG A 170 -8.12 3.16 2.03
N PRO A 171 -8.76 3.45 0.88
CA PRO A 171 -8.31 4.57 0.07
C PRO A 171 -8.51 5.94 0.75
N GLY A 172 -9.37 6.04 1.77
CA GLY A 172 -9.50 7.24 2.62
C GLY A 172 -8.18 7.62 3.31
N VAL A 173 -7.38 6.64 3.75
CA VAL A 173 -6.06 6.87 4.34
C VAL A 173 -5.14 7.61 3.39
N LEU A 174 -5.15 7.24 2.11
CA LEU A 174 -4.29 7.89 1.11
C LEU A 174 -4.83 9.26 0.67
N VAL A 175 -6.13 9.48 0.79
CA VAL A 175 -6.72 10.82 0.58
C VAL A 175 -6.31 11.76 1.71
N GLU A 176 -6.27 11.27 2.95
CA GLU A 176 -5.93 12.08 4.11
C GLU A 176 -4.41 12.28 4.30
N ALA A 177 -3.65 11.18 4.30
CA ALA A 177 -2.22 11.19 4.58
C ALA A 177 -1.35 11.36 3.33
N GLY A 178 -1.93 11.24 2.14
CA GLY A 178 -1.21 11.24 0.87
C GLY A 178 -0.49 9.91 0.57
N PRO A 179 0.01 9.75 -0.67
CA PRO A 179 0.64 8.50 -1.13
C PRO A 179 1.96 8.17 -0.41
N GLY A 180 2.65 9.16 0.17
CA GLY A 180 3.85 8.95 0.98
C GLY A 180 3.59 8.27 2.33
N TRP A 181 2.33 7.93 2.63
CA TRP A 181 1.97 7.15 3.83
C TRP A 181 2.68 5.79 3.86
N PHE A 182 2.70 5.04 2.76
CA PHE A 182 3.38 3.74 2.68
C PHE A 182 4.85 3.84 3.06
N ALA A 183 5.55 4.81 2.49
CA ALA A 183 6.97 5.05 2.75
C ALA A 183 7.24 5.35 4.24
N ARG A 184 6.39 6.18 4.87
CA ARG A 184 6.50 6.51 6.30
C ARG A 184 6.21 5.32 7.21
N VAL A 185 5.24 4.48 6.86
CA VAL A 185 4.95 3.23 7.60
C VAL A 185 6.11 2.26 7.48
N THR A 186 6.65 2.07 6.27
CA THR A 186 7.84 1.23 6.07
C THR A 186 9.03 1.74 6.88
N GLU A 187 9.30 3.05 6.88
CA GLU A 187 10.35 3.65 7.71
C GLU A 187 10.13 3.41 9.20
N ALA A 188 8.91 3.67 9.69
CA ALA A 188 8.57 3.49 11.10
C ALA A 188 8.62 2.03 11.55
N ALA A 189 8.32 1.08 10.66
CA ALA A 189 8.40 -0.36 10.92
C ALA A 189 9.80 -0.95 10.65
N THR A 190 10.76 -0.14 10.22
CA THR A 190 12.15 -0.58 10.04
C THR A 190 12.91 -0.37 11.34
N PRO A 191 13.44 -1.43 11.98
CA PRO A 191 14.26 -1.28 13.16
C PRO A 191 15.43 -0.33 12.88
N THR A 192 15.52 0.74 13.65
CA THR A 192 16.72 1.58 13.67
C THR A 192 17.65 1.02 14.74
N GLU A 193 18.85 0.60 14.35
CA GLU A 193 19.88 0.34 15.36
C GLU A 193 20.13 1.64 16.16
N PRO A 194 20.43 1.53 17.47
CA PRO A 194 20.84 2.70 18.24
C PRO A 194 22.03 3.36 17.54
N ALA A 195 22.04 4.69 17.50
CA ALA A 195 23.23 5.40 17.06
C ALA A 195 24.44 4.88 17.88
N PRO A 196 25.57 4.54 17.25
CA PRO A 196 26.74 4.07 17.99
C PRO A 196 27.08 5.10 19.07
N ALA A 197 27.27 4.65 20.32
CA ALA A 197 27.66 5.59 21.36
C ALA A 197 29.06 6.15 21.03
N LEU A 198 29.38 7.35 21.50
CA LEU A 198 30.72 7.97 21.31
C LEU A 198 31.88 7.04 21.69
N ARG A 199 31.65 6.12 22.64
CA ARG A 199 32.61 5.08 23.05
C ARG A 199 32.81 3.96 22.02
N ASP A 200 31.82 3.70 21.17
CA ASP A 200 31.80 2.61 20.18
C ASP A 200 32.41 3.05 18.83
N VAL A 201 32.38 4.36 18.55
CA VAL A 201 32.95 4.96 17.32
C VAL A 201 34.49 4.93 17.34
N GLY A 202 35.10 4.82 18.52
CA GLY A 202 36.55 4.78 18.70
C GLY A 202 37.26 6.07 18.24
N ARG A 203 38.60 6.09 18.32
CA ARG A 203 39.43 7.25 17.91
C ARG A 203 39.84 7.22 16.44
N ASP A 204 39.36 6.26 15.65
CA ASP A 204 39.69 6.17 14.22
C ASP A 204 38.73 7.04 13.39
N PRO A 205 39.19 8.19 12.87
CA PRO A 205 38.35 9.13 12.13
C PRO A 205 37.81 8.54 10.81
N ARG A 206 38.33 7.40 10.33
CA ARG A 206 37.80 6.71 9.14
C ARG A 206 36.53 5.91 9.43
N ARG A 207 36.21 5.67 10.69
CA ARG A 207 34.99 4.95 11.14
C ARG A 207 33.87 5.89 11.56
N TRP A 208 34.09 7.19 11.45
CA TRP A 208 33.10 8.18 11.84
C TRP A 208 32.00 8.25 10.77
N PRO A 209 30.72 8.37 11.16
CA PRO A 209 29.65 8.52 10.18
C PRO A 209 29.79 9.86 9.45
N ALA A 210 29.39 9.91 8.18
CA ALA A 210 29.67 11.02 7.25
C ALA A 210 28.78 12.27 7.40
N TRP A 211 28.26 12.55 8.60
CA TRP A 211 27.41 13.72 8.87
C TRP A 211 28.22 14.96 9.22
#